data_AF-A0A3S3LE53-F1
#
_entry.id   AF-A0A3S3LE53-F1
#
_cell.length_a   1.000
_cell.length_b   1.000
_cell.length_c   1.000
_cell.angle_alpha   90.00
_cell.angle_beta   90.00
_cell.angle_gamma   90.00
#
_symmetry.space_group_name_H-M   'P 1'
#
loop_
_entity.id
_entity.type
_entity.pdbx_description
1 polymer ?
#
loop_
_entity_poly.entity_id
_entity_poly.type
_entity_poly.pdbx_seq_one_letter_code
_entity_poly.pdbx_strand_id
1 'polypeptide(L)'
;MYCSMKCKNAATHALVAQARAEARKGRICPMCGGPVPDHLRADTIYCSKLCQRRASKAYARGKREKTCAHCGKPFFAHHDTQKFCSVRCGHRAAPIEPRPCAHCGAMFKGRPGQRFCGKSCTTAARWAAGTMTLPPGRGKG
;
A
#
# COMPACT_ATOMS: atom_id res chain seq x y z
N MET A 1 35.67 35.27 -9.50
CA MET A 1 35.36 36.34 -10.46
C MET A 1 34.75 35.73 -11.72
N TYR A 2 33.73 36.36 -12.32
CA TYR A 2 33.17 35.95 -13.61
C TYR A 2 33.66 36.91 -14.70
N CYS A 3 34.03 36.42 -15.90
CA CYS A 3 34.56 37.30 -16.95
C CYS A 3 33.50 38.21 -17.62
N SER A 4 32.21 37.92 -17.42
CA SER A 4 31.11 38.73 -17.93
C SER A 4 29.81 38.45 -17.18
N MET A 5 28.80 39.31 -17.38
CA MET A 5 27.45 39.07 -16.88
C MET A 5 26.85 37.77 -17.43
N LYS A 6 27.15 37.41 -18.68
CA LYS A 6 26.71 36.13 -19.27
C LYS A 6 27.29 34.94 -18.51
N CYS A 7 28.58 34.99 -18.15
CA CYS A 7 29.23 33.94 -17.37
C CYS A 7 28.68 33.87 -15.94
N LYS A 8 28.40 35.01 -15.30
CA LYS A 8 27.74 35.07 -13.99
C LYS A 8 26.34 34.46 -14.03
N ASN A 9 25.54 34.79 -15.05
CA ASN A 9 24.20 34.25 -15.23
C ASN A 9 24.25 32.74 -15.51
N ALA A 10 25.13 32.28 -16.39
CA ALA A 10 25.29 30.86 -16.69
C ALA A 10 25.65 30.05 -15.44
N ALA A 11 26.59 30.53 -14.62
CA ALA A 11 26.94 29.90 -13.34
C ALA A 11 25.74 29.85 -12.38
N THR A 12 25.02 30.96 -12.24
CA THR A 12 23.82 31.04 -11.40
C THR A 12 22.73 30.08 -11.89
N HIS A 13 22.45 30.05 -13.19
CA HIS A 13 21.47 29.15 -13.78
C HIS A 13 21.84 27.68 -13.63
N ALA A 14 23.13 27.34 -13.74
CA ALA A 14 23.62 25.98 -13.52
C ALA A 14 23.39 25.52 -12.07
N LEU A 15 23.73 26.37 -11.08
CA LEU A 15 23.48 26.09 -9.66
C LEU A 15 21.99 25.91 -9.37
N VAL A 16 21.15 26.81 -9.90
CA VAL A 16 19.69 26.71 -9.75
C VAL A 16 19.13 25.46 -10.43
N ALA A 17 19.66 25.08 -11.59
CA ALA A 17 19.26 23.87 -12.29
C ALA A 17 19.62 22.60 -11.50
N GLN A 18 20.81 22.56 -10.90
CA GLN A 18 21.24 21.47 -10.01
C GLN A 18 20.33 21.36 -8.78
N ALA A 19 20.12 22.46 -8.06
CA ALA A 19 19.23 22.48 -6.89
C ALA A 19 17.80 22.02 -7.23
N ARG A 20 17.26 22.46 -8.38
CA ARG A 20 15.95 22.01 -8.87
C ARG A 20 15.93 20.54 -9.28
N ALA A 21 17.03 19.99 -9.77
CA ALA A 21 17.13 18.57 -10.10
C ALA A 21 17.16 17.73 -8.82
N GLU A 22 17.92 18.14 -7.82
CA GLU A 22 17.98 17.49 -6.51
C GLU A 22 16.62 17.51 -5.80
N ALA A 23 15.93 18.65 -5.77
CA ALA A 23 14.61 18.77 -5.18
C ALA A 23 13.54 17.90 -5.87
N ARG A 24 13.77 17.45 -7.12
CA ARG A 24 12.86 16.58 -7.86
C ARG A 24 13.08 15.09 -7.58
N LYS A 25 14.27 14.70 -7.10
CA LYS A 25 14.62 13.30 -6.84
C LYS A 25 13.74 12.73 -5.75
N GLY A 26 13.26 11.50 -5.96
CA GLY A 26 12.53 10.75 -4.93
C GLY A 26 11.05 11.14 -4.76
N ARG A 27 10.48 11.95 -5.65
CA ARG A 27 9.03 12.20 -5.68
C ARG A 27 8.26 10.90 -5.92
N ILE A 28 7.19 10.69 -5.16
CA ILE A 28 6.36 9.48 -5.22
C ILE A 28 4.97 9.80 -5.77
N CYS A 29 4.47 8.96 -6.67
CA CYS A 29 3.15 9.09 -7.26
C CYS A 29 2.07 8.73 -6.23
N PRO A 30 1.15 9.64 -5.88
CA PRO A 30 0.13 9.37 -4.88
C PRO A 30 -0.92 8.32 -5.32
N MET A 31 -1.05 8.05 -6.63
CA MET A 31 -2.01 7.07 -7.15
C MET A 31 -1.55 5.62 -7.12
N CYS A 32 -0.24 5.38 -7.21
CA CYS A 32 0.30 4.02 -7.29
C CYS A 32 1.48 3.75 -6.34
N GLY A 33 2.02 4.78 -5.69
CA GLY A 33 3.19 4.67 -4.82
C GLY A 33 4.52 4.46 -5.54
N GLY A 34 4.54 4.44 -6.89
CA GLY A 34 5.76 4.33 -7.68
C GLY A 34 6.52 5.66 -7.80
N PRO A 35 7.80 5.63 -8.21
CA PRO A 35 8.60 6.84 -8.39
C PRO A 35 8.05 7.71 -9.54
N VAL A 36 8.06 9.03 -9.36
CA VAL A 36 7.78 10.01 -10.41
C VAL A 36 9.08 10.27 -11.17
N PRO A 37 9.14 10.05 -12.49
CA PRO A 37 10.37 10.24 -13.26
C PRO A 37 10.89 11.69 -13.17
N ASP A 38 12.20 11.83 -12.99
CA ASP A 38 12.88 13.13 -12.76
C ASP A 38 12.86 14.06 -13.98
N HIS A 39 12.74 13.48 -15.18
CA HIS A 39 12.64 14.21 -16.44
C HIS A 39 11.26 14.85 -16.66
N LEU A 40 10.26 14.50 -15.85
CA LEU A 40 8.96 15.16 -15.91
C LEU A 40 9.03 16.56 -15.29
N ARG A 41 8.07 17.39 -15.68
CA ARG A 41 7.97 18.77 -15.19
C ARG A 41 7.85 18.80 -13.66
N ALA A 42 8.30 19.90 -13.06
CA ALA A 42 8.34 20.04 -11.61
C ALA A 42 6.95 19.96 -10.96
N ASP A 43 5.92 20.45 -11.65
CA ASP A 43 4.51 20.42 -11.27
C ASP A 43 3.83 19.06 -11.50
N THR A 44 4.55 18.08 -12.06
CA THR A 44 3.97 16.76 -12.32
C THR A 44 3.82 15.98 -11.02
N ILE A 45 2.57 15.66 -10.68
CA ILE A 45 2.18 14.92 -9.47
C ILE A 45 2.26 13.40 -9.67
N TYR A 46 1.95 12.92 -10.87
CA TYR A 46 1.78 11.48 -11.15
C TYR A 46 2.89 10.93 -12.04
N CYS A 47 3.28 9.67 -11.82
CA CYS A 47 4.33 9.02 -12.61
C CYS A 47 3.96 8.78 -14.07
N SER A 48 2.66 8.80 -14.41
CA SER A 48 2.17 8.52 -15.77
C SER A 48 0.81 9.14 -16.05
N LYS A 49 0.50 9.32 -17.34
CA LYS A 49 -0.84 9.71 -17.82
C LYS A 49 -1.94 8.74 -17.39
N LEU A 50 -1.62 7.47 -17.20
CA LEU A 50 -2.58 6.48 -16.67
C LEU A 50 -2.93 6.80 -15.22
N CYS A 51 -1.94 7.06 -14.37
CA CYS A 51 -2.16 7.45 -12.98
C CYS A 51 -2.92 8.78 -12.89
N GLN A 52 -2.56 9.76 -13.72
CA GLN A 52 -3.30 11.02 -13.81
C GLN A 52 -4.78 10.80 -14.17
N ARG A 53 -5.08 9.99 -15.20
CA ARG A 53 -6.47 9.68 -15.57
C ARG A 53 -7.23 8.95 -14.46
N ARG A 54 -6.58 8.04 -13.73
CA ARG A 54 -7.18 7.35 -12.58
C ARG A 54 -7.50 8.33 -11.46
N ALA A 55 -6.61 9.28 -11.18
CA ALA A 55 -6.85 10.35 -10.20
C ALA A 55 -8.02 11.23 -10.62
N SER A 56 -8.04 11.70 -11.87
CA SER A 56 -9.15 12.53 -12.39
C SER A 56 -10.48 11.80 -12.33
N LYS A 57 -10.53 10.50 -12.67
CA LYS A 57 -11.74 9.68 -12.51
C LYS A 57 -12.13 9.48 -11.05
N ALA A 58 -11.16 9.38 -10.13
CA ALA A 58 -11.45 9.31 -8.71
C ALA A 58 -12.06 10.62 -8.20
N TYR A 59 -11.46 11.76 -8.56
CA TYR A 59 -11.94 13.09 -8.21
C TYR A 59 -13.34 13.38 -8.80
N ALA A 60 -13.55 13.07 -10.08
CA ALA A 60 -14.85 13.22 -10.75
C ALA A 60 -15.96 12.35 -10.14
N ARG A 61 -15.60 11.28 -9.43
CA ARG A 61 -16.54 10.43 -8.67
C ARG A 61 -16.75 10.90 -7.23
N GLY A 62 -16.30 12.11 -6.89
CA GLY A 62 -16.42 12.68 -5.54
C GLY A 62 -15.57 11.97 -4.48
N LYS A 63 -14.53 11.22 -4.88
CA LYS A 63 -13.67 10.52 -3.93
C LYS A 63 -12.77 11.52 -3.20
N ARG A 64 -13.01 11.66 -1.90
CA ARG A 64 -12.22 12.51 -1.01
C ARG A 64 -10.92 11.81 -0.63
N GLU A 65 -9.82 12.55 -0.64
CA GLU A 65 -8.59 12.10 -0.01
C GLU A 65 -8.83 11.99 1.51
N LYS A 66 -8.45 10.86 2.09
CA LYS A 66 -8.55 10.58 3.52
C LYS A 66 -7.22 10.05 4.03
N THR A 67 -6.98 10.24 5.32
CA THR A 67 -5.81 9.69 6.01
C THR A 67 -6.17 8.33 6.57
N CYS A 68 -5.34 7.31 6.33
CA CYS A 68 -5.57 5.98 6.87
C CYS A 68 -5.45 5.98 8.40
N ALA A 69 -6.51 5.58 9.10
CA ALA A 69 -6.53 5.58 10.57
C ALA A 69 -5.53 4.61 11.23
N HIS A 70 -4.98 3.63 10.48
CA HIS A 70 -3.98 2.69 11.01
C HIS A 70 -2.54 3.11 10.71
N CYS A 71 -2.24 3.62 9.50
CA CYS A 71 -0.86 3.84 9.06
C CYS A 71 -0.52 5.29 8.72
N GLY A 72 -1.47 6.22 8.84
CA GLY A 72 -1.26 7.65 8.59
C GLY A 72 -1.05 8.05 7.12
N LYS A 73 -1.03 7.10 6.18
CA LYS A 73 -0.81 7.40 4.76
C LYS A 73 -2.06 8.00 4.11
N PRO A 74 -1.91 9.00 3.23
CA PRO A 74 -3.02 9.52 2.43
C PRO A 74 -3.52 8.46 1.44
N PHE A 75 -4.83 8.38 1.25
CA PHE A 75 -5.46 7.48 0.28
C PHE A 75 -6.78 8.06 -0.22
N PHE A 76 -7.21 7.64 -1.41
CA PHE A 76 -8.53 8.00 -1.94
C PHE A 76 -9.57 6.97 -1.53
N ALA A 77 -10.55 7.38 -0.72
CA ALA A 77 -11.61 6.50 -0.25
C ALA A 77 -12.54 6.06 -1.39
N HIS A 78 -12.92 4.78 -1.42
CA HIS A 78 -13.90 4.26 -2.38
C HIS A 78 -15.34 4.61 -1.97
N HIS A 79 -15.59 4.62 -0.66
CA HIS A 79 -16.86 5.00 -0.04
C HIS A 79 -16.57 5.97 1.10
N ASP A 80 -17.53 6.83 1.44
CA ASP A 80 -17.30 7.85 2.46
C ASP A 80 -17.05 7.26 3.86
N THR A 81 -17.54 6.04 4.13
CA THR A 81 -17.30 5.34 5.40
C THR A 81 -15.94 4.65 5.49
N GLN A 82 -15.12 4.65 4.42
CA GLN A 82 -13.86 3.93 4.40
C GLN A 82 -12.78 4.67 5.23
N LYS A 83 -12.30 4.01 6.29
CA LYS A 83 -11.30 4.55 7.25
C LYS A 83 -9.86 4.13 6.98
N PHE A 84 -9.65 3.10 6.15
CA PHE A 84 -8.34 2.47 5.94
C PHE A 84 -7.96 2.40 4.46
N CYS A 85 -6.67 2.58 4.18
CA CYS A 85 -6.14 2.52 2.81
C CYS A 85 -6.16 1.12 2.20
N SER A 86 -6.27 0.07 3.02
CA SER A 86 -6.29 -1.32 2.56
C SER A 86 -7.00 -2.24 3.56
N VAL A 87 -7.49 -3.38 3.06
CA VAL A 87 -8.04 -4.47 3.90
C VAL A 87 -7.05 -4.93 4.97
N ARG A 88 -5.75 -4.96 4.64
CA ARG A 88 -4.68 -5.27 5.61
C ARG A 88 -4.65 -4.29 6.77
N CYS A 89 -4.74 -2.98 6.50
CA CYS A 89 -4.80 -1.96 7.56
C CYS A 89 -6.09 -2.10 8.38
N GLY A 90 -7.22 -2.39 7.74
CA GLY A 90 -8.47 -2.67 8.43
C GLY A 90 -8.37 -3.89 9.37
N HIS A 91 -7.79 -4.99 8.92
CA HIS A 91 -7.61 -6.19 9.76
C HIS A 91 -6.65 -5.97 10.94
N ARG A 92 -5.64 -5.12 10.79
CA ARG A 92 -4.71 -4.80 11.89
C ARG A 92 -5.31 -3.83 12.90
N ALA A 93 -6.18 -2.93 12.46
CA ALA A 93 -6.90 -1.99 13.32
C ALA A 93 -8.17 -2.58 13.95
N ALA A 94 -8.67 -3.70 13.41
CA ALA A 94 -9.89 -4.32 13.92
C ALA A 94 -9.68 -4.82 15.36
N PRO A 95 -10.52 -4.41 16.32
CA PRO A 95 -10.52 -5.04 17.63
C PRO A 95 -10.93 -6.51 17.46
N ILE A 96 -10.01 -7.41 17.77
CA ILE A 96 -10.24 -8.85 17.73
C ILE A 96 -10.26 -9.33 19.18
N GLU A 97 -11.47 -9.60 19.65
CA GLU A 97 -11.66 -10.29 20.93
C GLU A 97 -11.12 -11.72 20.84
N PRO A 98 -10.36 -12.19 21.86
CA PRO A 98 -9.96 -13.58 21.96
C PRO A 98 -11.18 -14.50 21.93
N ARG A 99 -11.11 -15.57 21.14
CA ARG A 99 -12.17 -16.59 21.06
C ARG A 99 -11.58 -18.00 21.19
N PRO A 100 -12.34 -18.99 21.68
CA PRO A 100 -11.85 -20.34 21.77
C PRO A 100 -11.73 -20.99 20.39
N CYS A 101 -10.69 -21.80 20.19
CA CYS A 101 -10.50 -22.61 19.00
C CYS A 101 -11.57 -23.72 18.93
N ALA A 102 -12.25 -23.85 17.79
CA ALA A 102 -13.29 -24.88 17.58
C ALA A 102 -12.76 -26.33 17.59
N HIS A 103 -11.44 -26.54 17.63
CA HIS A 103 -10.84 -27.88 17.69
C HIS A 103 -10.20 -28.18 19.04
N CYS A 104 -9.36 -27.28 19.57
CA CYS A 104 -8.60 -27.51 20.81
C CYS A 104 -9.07 -26.65 22.01
N GLY A 105 -10.06 -25.78 21.84
CA GLY A 105 -10.57 -24.91 22.90
C GLY A 105 -9.67 -23.72 23.27
N ALA A 106 -8.40 -23.70 22.87
CA ALA A 106 -7.46 -22.63 23.23
C ALA A 106 -7.94 -21.24 22.77
N MET A 107 -7.84 -20.24 23.66
CA MET A 107 -8.19 -18.85 23.36
C MET A 107 -7.14 -18.24 22.42
N PHE A 108 -7.58 -17.67 21.31
CA PHE A 108 -6.67 -17.05 20.32
C PHE A 108 -7.25 -15.79 19.70
N LYS A 109 -6.37 -14.87 19.28
CA LYS A 109 -6.70 -13.65 18.53
C LYS A 109 -6.48 -13.89 17.04
N GLY A 110 -7.55 -14.23 16.32
CA GLY A 110 -7.51 -14.54 14.89
C GLY A 110 -8.28 -13.54 14.01
N ARG A 111 -8.37 -13.80 12.71
CA ARG A 111 -9.15 -12.94 11.81
C ARG A 111 -10.65 -13.03 12.10
N PRO A 112 -11.46 -12.02 11.73
CA PRO A 112 -12.92 -12.16 11.68
C PRO A 112 -13.30 -13.43 10.91
N GLY A 113 -14.16 -14.27 11.50
CA GLY A 113 -14.57 -15.57 10.91
C GLY A 113 -13.57 -16.73 11.03
N GLN A 114 -12.35 -16.52 11.56
CA GLN A 114 -11.41 -17.62 11.81
C GLN A 114 -11.91 -18.52 12.96
N ARG A 115 -12.05 -19.83 12.68
CA ARG A 115 -12.56 -20.85 13.63
C ARG A 115 -11.48 -21.59 14.43
N PHE A 116 -10.28 -21.71 13.87
CA PHE A 116 -9.18 -22.49 14.45
C PHE A 116 -7.98 -21.60 14.74
N CYS A 117 -7.26 -21.89 15.83
CA CYS A 117 -6.12 -21.08 16.27
C CYS A 117 -4.92 -21.10 15.29
N GLY A 118 -4.79 -22.15 14.49
CA GLY A 118 -3.73 -22.28 13.50
C GLY A 118 -3.98 -23.39 12.49
N LYS A 119 -3.06 -23.53 11.53
CA LYS A 119 -3.14 -24.56 10.47
C LYS A 119 -3.17 -25.97 11.04
N SER A 120 -2.45 -26.24 12.14
CA SER A 120 -2.46 -27.54 12.82
C SER A 120 -3.88 -27.95 13.22
N CYS A 121 -4.60 -27.08 13.91
CA CYS A 121 -5.98 -27.32 14.33
C CYS A 121 -6.96 -27.40 13.15
N THR A 122 -6.77 -26.59 12.10
CA THR A 122 -7.58 -26.70 10.87
C THR A 122 -7.38 -28.05 10.19
N THR A 123 -6.13 -28.51 10.08
CA THR A 123 -5.78 -29.79 9.47
C THR A 123 -6.36 -30.94 10.30
N ALA A 124 -6.13 -30.94 11.62
CA ALA A 124 -6.64 -31.95 12.54
C ALA A 124 -8.18 -32.04 12.53
N ALA A 125 -8.88 -30.89 12.53
CA ALA A 125 -10.34 -30.86 12.44
C ALA A 125 -10.86 -31.44 11.11
N ARG A 126 -10.14 -31.23 10.00
CA ARG A 126 -10.51 -31.80 8.69
C ARG A 126 -10.30 -33.31 8.61
N TRP A 127 -9.25 -33.83 9.24
CA TRP A 127 -9.03 -35.27 9.41
C TRP A 127 -10.14 -35.90 10.27
N ALA A 128 -10.46 -35.28 11.41
CA ALA A 128 -11.53 -35.74 12.30
C ALA A 128 -12.91 -35.74 11.62
N ALA A 129 -13.16 -34.81 10.69
CA ALA A 129 -14.40 -34.73 9.94
C ALA A 129 -14.46 -35.65 8.69
N GLY A 130 -13.41 -36.44 8.41
CA GLY A 130 -13.35 -37.31 7.22
C GLY A 130 -13.30 -36.56 5.88
N THR A 131 -13.09 -35.25 5.89
CA THR A 131 -13.12 -34.38 4.69
C THR A 131 -11.77 -34.26 3.98
N MET A 132 -10.75 -34.95 4.46
CA MET A 132 -9.40 -34.94 3.88
C MET A 132 -9.04 -36.34 3.40
N THR A 133 -8.96 -36.53 2.09
CA THR A 133 -8.32 -37.69 1.47
C THR A 133 -6.81 -37.40 1.33
N LEU A 134 -5.98 -38.40 1.65
CA LEU A 134 -4.54 -38.31 1.38
C LEU A 134 -4.33 -38.05 -0.11
N PRO A 135 -3.53 -37.06 -0.53
CA PRO A 135 -3.02 -37.05 -1.89
C PRO A 135 -2.16 -38.30 -2.10
N PRO A 136 -2.22 -38.98 -3.27
CA PRO A 136 -1.34 -40.10 -3.57
C PRO A 136 0.12 -39.63 -3.43
N GLY A 137 0.90 -40.45 -2.72
CA GLY A 137 2.23 -40.10 -2.21
C GLY A 137 3.17 -39.57 -3.29
N ARG A 138 3.76 -38.41 -3.03
CA ARG A 138 4.93 -37.93 -3.77
C ARG A 138 6.13 -38.69 -3.22
N GLY A 139 6.55 -39.74 -3.93
CA GLY A 139 7.74 -40.53 -3.61
C GLY A 139 8.94 -39.61 -3.42
N LYS A 140 9.68 -39.85 -2.34
CA LYS A 140 10.99 -39.24 -2.11
C LYS A 140 11.96 -39.92 -3.07
N GLY A 141 12.48 -39.16 -4.03
CA GLY A 141 13.74 -39.48 -4.70
C GLY A 141 14.91 -39.11 -3.79
#